data_AF-A0A3N9P550-F1
#
_entry.id   AF-A0A3N9P550-F1
#
_cell.length_a   1.000
_cell.length_b   1.000
_cell.length_c   1.000
_cell.angle_alpha   90.00
_cell.angle_beta   90.00
_cell.angle_gamma   90.00
#
_symmetry.space_group_name_H-M   'P 1'
#
loop_
_entity.id
_entity.type
_entity.pdbx_description
1 polymer ?
#
loop_
_entity_poly.entity_id
_entity_poly.type
_entity_poly.pdbx_seq_one_letter_code
_entity_poly.pdbx_strand_id
1 'polypeptide(L)' 'MYYSRKRPLDNIPEELTAIWSCTSESCNGWMRDNFVFLVQPTCSICQSPMEKGEKMLPAVVNTSPNQSKQ' A
#
# COMPACT_ATOMS: atom_id res chain seq x y z
N MET A 1 25.84 -8.71 24.05
CA MET A 1 24.82 -7.64 24.00
C MET A 1 24.26 -7.57 22.59
N TYR A 2 23.04 -8.09 22.38
CA TYR A 2 22.42 -8.23 21.06
C TYR A 2 21.71 -6.92 20.68
N TYR A 3 22.48 -5.90 20.32
CA TYR A 3 21.92 -4.68 19.73
C TYR A 3 21.54 -4.98 18.28
N SER A 4 20.35 -5.57 18.11
CA SER A 4 19.74 -5.75 16.80
C SER A 4 19.63 -4.38 16.13
N ARG A 5 20.33 -4.28 15.00
CA ARG A 5 20.49 -3.14 14.09
C ARG A 5 19.16 -2.43 13.85
N LYS A 6 18.83 -1.42 14.66
CA LYS A 6 17.93 -0.35 14.23
C LYS A 6 18.69 0.45 13.18
N ARG A 7 18.62 0.02 11.91
CA ARG A 7 19.04 0.88 10.80
C ARG A 7 18.19 2.15 10.90
N PRO A 8 18.80 3.35 10.92
CA PRO A 8 18.04 4.58 10.80
C PRO A 8 17.19 4.51 9.53
N LEU A 9 15.87 4.64 9.67
CA LEU A 9 14.93 4.67 8.55
C LEU A 9 15.09 5.95 7.70
N ASP A 10 15.92 6.90 8.15
CA ASP A 10 16.10 8.24 7.59
C ASP A 10 16.56 8.31 6.12
N ASN A 11 16.96 7.19 5.50
CA ASN A 11 17.47 7.17 4.12
C ASN A 11 16.65 6.28 3.18
N ILE A 12 15.40 5.95 3.52
CA ILE A 12 14.54 5.23 2.59
C ILE A 12 13.84 6.27 1.71
N PRO A 13 14.07 6.30 0.39
CA PRO A 13 13.38 7.23 -0.48
C PRO A 13 11.88 6.97 -0.40
N GLU A 14 11.13 8.01 -0.04
CA GLU A 14 9.68 8.01 -0.08
C GLU A 14 9.20 8.58 -1.41
N GLU A 15 8.18 7.97 -1.97
CA GLU A 15 7.56 8.37 -3.22
C GLU A 15 6.05 8.54 -3.02
N LEU A 16 5.45 9.45 -3.79
CA LEU A 16 3.99 9.54 -3.89
C LEU A 16 3.48 8.28 -4.59
N THR A 17 2.79 7.44 -3.83
CA THR A 17 2.25 6.17 -4.35
C THR A 17 0.73 6.20 -4.35
N ALA A 18 0.14 5.77 -5.47
CA ALA A 18 -1.29 5.53 -5.56
C ALA A 18 -1.68 4.35 -4.65
N ILE A 19 -2.65 4.58 -3.78
CA ILE A 19 -3.18 3.60 -2.85
C ILE A 19 -4.70 3.51 -2.99
N TRP A 20 -5.24 2.44 -2.45
CA TRP A 20 -6.65 2.30 -2.12
C TRP A 20 -6.77 2.43 -0.62
N SER A 21 -7.53 3.42 -0.16
CA SER A 21 -7.88 3.59 1.24
C SER A 21 -9.25 3.00 1.50
N CYS A 22 -9.43 2.37 2.66
CA CYS A 22 -10.75 1.93 3.07
C CYS A 22 -11.65 3.13 3.33
N THR A 23 -12.91 3.07 2.88
CA THR A 23 -13.89 4.14 3.10
C THR A 23 -14.51 4.10 4.51
N SER A 24 -14.28 3.04 5.27
CA SER A 24 -14.82 2.91 6.62
C SER A 24 -13.94 3.67 7.63
N GLU A 25 -14.52 4.61 8.36
CA GLU A 25 -13.82 5.38 9.41
C GLU A 25 -13.28 4.49 10.56
N SER A 26 -13.88 3.31 10.76
CA SER A 26 -13.42 2.33 11.74
C SER A 26 -12.27 1.44 11.23
N CYS A 27 -11.86 1.59 9.96
CA CYS A 27 -10.86 0.75 9.32
C CYS A 27 -9.74 1.59 8.69
N ASN A 28 -8.54 1.50 9.26
CA ASN A 28 -7.34 2.14 8.72
C ASN A 28 -6.65 1.31 7.62
N GLY A 29 -7.40 0.42 6.96
CA GLY A 29 -6.88 -0.47 5.94
C GLY A 29 -6.58 0.29 4.65
N TRP A 30 -5.41 0.06 4.06
CA TRP A 30 -5.08 0.57 2.75
C TRP A 30 -4.21 -0.44 2.00
N MET A 31 -4.20 -0.37 0.68
CA MET A 31 -3.36 -1.21 -0.17
C MET A 31 -2.76 -0.38 -1.31
N ARG A 32 -1.58 -0.76 -1.80
CA ARG A 32 -0.96 -0.08 -2.95
C ARG A 32 -1.69 -0.47 -4.24
N ASP A 33 -1.99 0.51 -5.09
CA ASP A 33 -2.66 0.27 -6.38
C ASP A 33 -1.88 -0.67 -7.31
N ASN A 34 -0.54 -0.65 -7.20
CA ASN A 34 0.37 -1.52 -7.93
C ASN A 34 0.20 -3.02 -7.66
N PHE A 35 -0.55 -3.41 -6.62
CA PHE A 35 -0.74 -4.81 -6.21
C PHE A 35 -2.22 -5.22 -6.24
N VAL A 36 -3.05 -4.46 -6.96
CA VAL A 36 -4.47 -4.73 -7.09
C VAL A 36 -4.73 -5.30 -8.48
N PHE A 37 -5.42 -6.44 -8.52
CA PHE A 37 -5.83 -7.08 -9.78
C PHE A 37 -7.19 -6.58 -10.29
N LEU A 38 -8.01 -6.02 -9.40
CA LEU A 38 -9.35 -5.51 -9.70
C LEU A 38 -9.34 -4.00 -9.99
N VAL A 39 -10.32 -3.53 -10.76
CA VAL A 39 -10.53 -2.08 -10.96
C VAL A 39 -10.86 -1.35 -9.65
N GLN A 40 -11.61 -2.00 -8.76
CA GLN A 40 -11.88 -1.51 -7.41
C GLN A 40 -11.74 -2.68 -6.43
N PRO A 41 -10.78 -2.63 -5.49
CA PRO A 41 -10.63 -3.65 -4.47
C PRO A 41 -11.60 -3.44 -3.32
N THR A 42 -11.87 -4.55 -2.65
CA THR A 42 -12.59 -4.58 -1.37
C THR A 42 -11.57 -4.71 -0.24
N CYS A 43 -11.78 -4.00 0.86
CA CYS A 43 -10.90 -4.06 2.02
C CYS A 43 -10.90 -5.48 2.62
N SER A 44 -9.73 -6.09 2.80
CA SER A 44 -9.61 -7.43 3.38
C SER A 44 -9.95 -7.50 4.87
N ILE A 45 -10.01 -6.35 5.56
CA ILE A 45 -10.26 -6.27 7.00
C ILE A 45 -11.76 -6.18 7.28
N CYS A 46 -12.44 -5.20 6.68
CA CYS A 46 -13.84 -4.91 6.97
C CYS A 46 -14.79 -5.15 5.77
N GLN A 47 -14.28 -5.65 4.64
CA GLN A 47 -15.06 -5.94 3.42
C GLN A 47 -15.80 -4.73 2.83
N SER A 48 -15.45 -3.52 3.29
CA SER A 48 -15.98 -2.28 2.73
C SER A 48 -15.29 -1.96 1.39
N PRO A 49 -15.95 -1.20 0.50
CA PRO A 49 -15.31 -0.70 -0.71
C PRO A 49 -14.10 0.18 -0.34
N MET A 50 -13.14 0.25 -1.25
CA MET A 50 -12.00 1.15 -1.12
C MET A 50 -12.09 2.28 -2.15
N GLU A 51 -11.51 3.42 -1.80
CA GLU A 51 -11.40 4.60 -2.64
C GLU A 51 -9.94 4.86 -3.04
N LYS A 52 -9.72 5.43 -4.23
CA LYS A 52 -8.37 5.79 -4.67
C LYS A 52 -7.88 7.00 -3.90
N GLY A 53 -6.65 6.93 -3.43
CA GLY A 53 -5.94 8.02 -2.79
C GLY A 53 -4.45 7.95 -3.08
N GLU A 54 -3.70 8.86 -2.47
CA GLU A 54 -2.25 8.92 -2.62
C GLU A 54 -1.60 9.00 -1.25
N LYS A 55 -0.45 8.34 -1.09
CA LYS A 55 0.30 8.34 0.17
C LYS A 55 1.79 8.34 -0.09
N MET A 56 2.51 9.14 0.70
CA MET A 56 3.96 9.09 0.80
C MET A 56 4.36 7.78 1.46
N LEU A 57 4.98 6.89 0.69
CA LEU A 57 5.43 5.58 1.16
C LEU A 57 6.85 5.31 0.67
N PRO A 58 7.60 4.44 1.37
CA PRO A 58 8.83 3.89 0.85
C PRO A 58 8.67 3.36 -0.58
N ALA A 59 9.60 3.74 -1.46
CA ALA A 59 9.68 3.24 -2.82
C ALA A 59 9.80 1.71 -2.80
N VAL A 60 8.91 1.02 -3.51
CA VAL A 60 8.91 -0.45 -3.63
C VAL A 60 8.80 -0.83 -5.10
N VAL A 61 9.83 -1.51 -5.61
CA VAL A 61 9.86 -2.04 -6.96
C VAL A 61 8.94 -3.24 -7.05
N ASN A 62 7.91 -3.16 -7.90
CA ASN A 62 7.09 -4.31 -8.21
C ASN A 62 7.78 -5.15 -9.29
N THR A 63 8.26 -6.33 -8.92
CA THR A 63 8.89 -7.30 -9.85
C THR A 63 7.88 -8.29 -10.43
N SER A 64 6.60 -8.16 -10.10
CA SER A 64 5.54 -9.03 -10.63
C SER A 64 5.37 -8.77 -12.14
N PRO A 65 5.09 -9.81 -12.95
CA PRO A 65 4.75 -9.61 -14.34
C PRO A 65 3.54 -8.68 -14.44
N ASN A 66 3.59 -7.72 -15.37
CA ASN A 66 2.57 -6.70 -15.52
C ASN A 66 1.24 -7.36 -15.88
N GLN A 67 0.33 -7.48 -14.90
CA GLN A 67 -1.00 -8.04 -15.12
C GLN A 67 -1.98 -6.89 -15.33
N SER A 68 -2.64 -6.87 -16.48
CA SER A 68 -3.72 -5.94 -16.76
C SER A 68 -4.82 -6.13 -15.71
N LYS A 69 -5.28 -5.04 -15.10
CA LYS A 69 -6.44 -5.06 -14.20
C LYS A 69 -7.65 -5.51 -15.02
N GLN A 70 -8.32 -6.57 -14.57
CA GLN A 70 -9.53 -7.11 -15.18
C GLN A 70 -10.78 -6.43 -14.63
#